data_AF-A0A9Q4MH17-F1
#
_entry.id   AF-A0A9Q4MH17-F1
#
_cell.length_a   1.000
_cell.length_b   1.000
_cell.length_c   1.000
_cell.angle_alpha   90.00
_cell.angle_beta   90.00
_cell.angle_gamma   90.00
#
_symmetry.space_group_name_H-M   'P 1'
#
loop_
_entity.id
_entity.type
_entity.pdbx_description
1 polymer ?
#
loop_
_entity_poly.entity_id
_entity_poly.type
_entity_poly.pdbx_seq_one_letter_code
_entity_poly.pdbx_strand_id
1 'polypeptide(L)'
;MNKDLYRLIYNRALRLWQVASELATAPGGTSGPSPTAQPPARACLHPIPFALWLTLGWVTITGIATAQVVADPHAPGQQRPTVLAAPNGTPLIHIQTPSPAGVSRNTYQQFDITPQGAILNNARTPAQTHLAGTVQGNPWLAAGTAKIILNEVNSSTPTQLHGSMEVAGARAQLIIANPSGITCNGCGVINAHQLTLTTGTPVFNTRGALEHYRVQGGAIQIDGLGLDSHSADYTALIARTVQLNAGLWAHTLQTTTGPATVALDGHPTASLPATPGDRPTVALDVSALGGMYAGKITLIGTEHGLGVRNAGQLSATSAPLTVTVDGLLENTGRLQSATDTQLNATAEVNNSGLISAAQTLTLHTPTTIDNRSGTLNAARLDITGARLDNRGGHIQQTGLQPLTLQTQHLDNQDQGHLGVLDTPAPASPATPTVTAPISNAPPTVTAPPATDPTTSPVAPTVPHLADGTLTLTQTIDNRGGHITAGGAIDAILTDLDNRDGTAALNRLTLQGQRLDNQHGILSLATDATIHTHTLNNAAGQLHANGTLDLTAQQLSNRSGQLLTTGPQSATLTIAGLLDNQHGIIASAANVLTLKTGHLNNAAGQLHANGTLDLTAQQLSNRSGQLLTTGPQSATLT
;
A
#
# COMPACT_ATOMS: atom_id res chain seq x y z
N MET A 1 -59.08 1.07 -10.66
CA MET A 1 -57.85 0.62 -11.37
C MET A 1 -56.98 1.86 -11.50
N ASN A 2 -55.84 2.06 -10.84
CA ASN A 2 -54.87 1.19 -10.16
C ASN A 2 -54.42 1.84 -8.84
N LYS A 3 -54.26 1.04 -7.76
CA LYS A 3 -53.86 1.50 -6.42
C LYS A 3 -52.38 1.19 -6.07
N ASP A 4 -51.59 0.70 -7.02
CA ASP A 4 -50.30 0.02 -6.73
C ASP A 4 -49.08 0.67 -7.40
N LEU A 5 -49.11 1.99 -7.59
CA LEU A 5 -48.00 2.72 -8.19
C LEU A 5 -47.03 3.20 -7.08
N TYR A 6 -45.96 2.40 -6.90
CA TYR A 6 -44.84 2.68 -6.02
C TYR A 6 -43.55 2.77 -6.82
N ARG A 7 -42.66 3.69 -6.41
CA ARG A 7 -41.31 3.81 -6.96
C ARG A 7 -40.25 3.44 -5.94
N LEU A 8 -39.20 2.78 -6.40
CA LEU A 8 -37.98 2.56 -5.62
C LEU A 8 -37.14 3.85 -5.66
N ILE A 9 -36.89 4.44 -4.50
CA ILE A 9 -36.03 5.61 -4.33
C ILE A 9 -34.84 5.21 -3.48
N TYR A 10 -33.63 5.56 -3.93
CA TYR A 10 -32.42 5.34 -3.16
C TYR A 10 -32.29 6.40 -2.06
N ASN A 11 -32.38 6.00 -0.80
CA ASN A 11 -32.19 6.89 0.34
C ASN A 11 -30.70 7.02 0.64
N ARG A 12 -30.11 8.19 0.35
CA ARG A 12 -28.68 8.44 0.56
C ARG A 12 -28.24 8.46 2.03
N ALA A 13 -29.13 8.84 2.94
CA ALA A 13 -28.84 8.86 4.38
C ALA A 13 -28.77 7.44 4.96
N LEU A 14 -29.63 6.54 4.46
CA LEU A 14 -29.70 5.16 4.93
C LEU A 14 -28.95 4.15 4.03
N ARG A 15 -28.43 4.60 2.88
CA ARG A 15 -27.73 3.78 1.86
C ARG A 15 -28.51 2.53 1.41
N LEU A 16 -29.82 2.64 1.27
CA LEU A 16 -30.69 1.53 0.84
C LEU A 16 -31.86 2.01 -0.02
N TRP A 17 -32.36 1.12 -0.88
CA TRP A 17 -33.53 1.38 -1.73
C TRP A 17 -34.82 1.23 -0.91
N GLN A 18 -35.66 2.26 -0.93
CA GLN A 18 -36.94 2.27 -0.23
C GLN A 18 -38.08 2.43 -1.22
N VAL A 19 -39.19 1.75 -0.95
CA VAL A 19 -40.42 1.86 -1.72
C VAL A 19 -41.20 3.08 -1.22
N ALA A 20 -41.43 4.05 -2.09
CA ALA A 20 -42.19 5.26 -1.79
C ALA A 20 -43.40 5.37 -2.72
N SER A 21 -44.55 5.79 -2.18
CA SER A 21 -45.72 6.03 -3.01
C SER A 21 -45.50 7.25 -3.92
N GLU A 22 -46.11 7.22 -5.10
CA GLU A 22 -45.96 8.29 -6.10
C GLU A 22 -46.69 9.59 -5.72
N LEU A 23 -47.47 9.58 -4.63
CA LEU A 23 -48.26 10.71 -4.16
C LEU A 23 -47.51 11.64 -3.18
N ALA A 24 -46.26 11.34 -2.84
CA ALA A 24 -45.48 12.18 -1.94
C ALA A 24 -44.93 13.43 -2.65
N THR A 25 -45.59 14.58 -2.45
CA THR A 25 -45.09 15.90 -2.84
C THR A 25 -44.47 16.62 -1.63
N ALA A 26 -43.15 16.82 -1.71
CA ALA A 26 -42.28 17.60 -0.82
C ALA A 26 -41.92 17.00 0.57
N PRO A 27 -40.64 17.14 1.01
CA PRO A 27 -40.21 16.74 2.35
C PRO A 27 -40.47 17.87 3.36
N GLY A 28 -41.43 17.66 4.26
CA GLY A 28 -41.60 18.45 5.47
C GLY A 28 -41.27 17.61 6.70
N GLY A 29 -40.04 17.70 7.20
CA GLY A 29 -39.60 17.06 8.45
C GLY A 29 -39.41 18.10 9.55
N THR A 30 -40.06 17.88 10.69
CA THR A 30 -40.01 18.71 11.90
C THR A 30 -38.62 18.72 12.55
N SER A 31 -38.08 19.91 12.81
CA SER A 31 -36.77 20.13 13.45
C SER A 31 -36.88 20.35 14.97
N GLY A 32 -36.10 19.57 15.73
CA GLY A 32 -35.65 19.93 17.08
C GLY A 32 -34.46 20.91 17.02
N PRO A 33 -34.10 21.59 18.13
CA PRO A 33 -33.38 22.85 18.06
C PRO A 33 -31.87 22.65 17.87
N SER A 34 -31.31 23.31 16.86
CA SER A 34 -29.86 23.51 16.69
C SER A 34 -29.61 24.80 15.89
N PRO A 35 -28.46 25.46 16.10
CA PRO A 35 -28.35 26.91 16.01
C PRO A 35 -28.33 27.41 14.57
N THR A 36 -29.10 28.48 14.35
CA THR A 36 -29.20 29.38 13.20
C THR A 36 -28.20 29.18 12.05
N ALA A 37 -28.63 28.46 11.01
CA ALA A 37 -28.15 28.63 9.64
C ALA A 37 -29.37 28.73 8.71
N GLN A 38 -29.66 29.94 8.22
CA GLN A 38 -30.74 30.18 7.26
C GLN A 38 -30.38 29.57 5.88
N PRO A 39 -31.36 29.03 5.13
CA PRO A 39 -31.13 28.60 3.75
C PRO A 39 -30.92 29.83 2.84
N PRO A 40 -30.17 29.69 1.72
CA PRO A 40 -29.90 30.82 0.83
C PRO A 40 -31.20 31.28 0.14
N ALA A 41 -31.64 32.49 0.47
CA ALA A 41 -32.70 33.17 -0.26
C ALA A 41 -32.20 33.52 -1.68
N ARG A 42 -32.77 32.90 -2.71
CA ARG A 42 -32.56 33.33 -4.09
C ARG A 42 -33.45 34.55 -4.37
N ALA A 43 -32.86 35.74 -4.30
CA ALA A 43 -33.48 36.98 -4.76
C ALA A 43 -33.11 37.23 -6.23
N CYS A 44 -34.11 37.45 -7.09
CA CYS A 44 -33.89 37.87 -8.47
C CYS A 44 -33.95 39.41 -8.52
N LEU A 45 -32.81 40.06 -8.73
CA LEU A 45 -32.73 41.53 -8.79
C LEU A 45 -33.11 42.01 -10.19
N HIS A 46 -34.10 42.89 -10.26
CA HIS A 46 -34.45 43.56 -11.52
C HIS A 46 -33.37 44.63 -11.84
N PRO A 47 -32.96 44.76 -13.11
CA PRO A 47 -31.79 45.57 -13.48
C PRO A 47 -31.94 47.07 -13.20
N ILE A 48 -33.16 47.60 -13.33
CA ILE A 48 -33.46 49.04 -13.13
C ILE A 48 -33.37 49.45 -11.65
N PRO A 49 -34.03 48.78 -10.69
CA PRO A 49 -33.90 49.15 -9.28
C PRO A 49 -32.49 48.90 -8.73
N PHE A 50 -31.76 47.89 -9.23
CA PHE A 50 -30.38 47.64 -8.84
C PHE A 50 -29.42 48.75 -9.29
N ALA A 51 -29.59 49.26 -10.51
CA ALA A 51 -28.85 50.43 -10.99
C ALA A 51 -29.15 51.67 -10.13
N LEU A 52 -30.41 51.86 -9.72
CA LEU A 52 -30.80 52.96 -8.84
C LEU A 52 -30.14 52.85 -7.45
N TRP A 53 -30.05 51.64 -6.89
CA TRP A 53 -29.38 51.37 -5.61
C TRP A 53 -27.87 51.60 -5.66
N LEU A 54 -27.22 51.32 -6.80
CA LEU A 54 -25.82 51.67 -7.02
C LEU A 54 -25.61 53.19 -7.07
N THR A 55 -26.50 53.93 -7.74
CA THR A 55 -26.38 55.40 -7.84
C THR A 55 -26.69 56.14 -6.54
N LEU A 56 -27.56 55.57 -5.68
CA LEU A 56 -27.90 56.13 -4.36
C LEU A 56 -26.92 55.70 -3.25
N GLY A 57 -25.88 54.93 -3.58
CA GLY A 57 -24.88 54.45 -2.62
C GLY A 57 -25.39 53.39 -1.64
N TRP A 58 -26.53 52.76 -1.94
CA TRP A 58 -27.15 51.72 -1.09
C TRP A 58 -26.62 50.32 -1.38
N VAL A 59 -25.86 50.16 -2.46
CA VAL A 59 -25.10 48.96 -2.79
C VAL A 59 -23.64 49.36 -2.96
N THR A 60 -22.76 48.85 -2.10
CA THR A 60 -21.32 48.94 -2.28
C THR A 60 -20.84 47.72 -3.07
N ILE A 61 -20.23 47.95 -4.24
CA ILE A 61 -19.48 46.90 -4.93
C ILE A 61 -18.15 46.77 -4.19
N THR A 62 -18.04 45.79 -3.30
CA THR A 62 -16.74 45.40 -2.74
C THR A 62 -15.88 44.88 -3.90
N GLY A 63 -14.74 45.53 -4.13
CA GLY A 63 -13.80 45.14 -5.17
C GLY A 63 -13.42 43.67 -5.06
N ILE A 64 -13.17 43.05 -6.21
CA ILE A 64 -12.58 41.72 -6.32
C ILE A 64 -11.27 41.74 -5.52
N ALA A 65 -11.10 40.81 -4.58
CA ALA A 65 -9.94 40.76 -3.70
C ALA A 65 -8.63 40.77 -4.51
N THR A 66 -7.92 41.89 -4.47
CA THR A 66 -6.53 42.00 -4.88
C THR A 66 -5.69 41.13 -3.94
N ALA A 67 -4.64 40.46 -4.43
CA ALA A 67 -3.71 39.69 -3.58
C ALA A 67 -3.35 40.47 -2.29
N GLN A 68 -3.77 39.96 -1.14
CA GLN A 68 -3.59 40.62 0.16
C GLN A 68 -2.31 40.12 0.82
N VAL A 69 -1.17 40.27 0.14
CA VAL A 69 0.14 40.13 0.80
C VAL A 69 0.35 41.38 1.64
N VAL A 70 0.16 41.26 2.95
CA VAL A 70 0.21 42.37 3.91
C VAL A 70 1.28 42.08 4.95
N ALA A 71 2.34 42.89 4.94
CA ALA A 71 3.39 42.84 5.97
C ALA A 71 2.80 43.09 7.36
N ASP A 72 3.29 42.39 8.38
CA ASP A 72 2.81 42.58 9.75
C ASP A 72 3.29 43.94 10.29
N PRO A 73 2.38 44.90 10.58
CA PRO A 73 2.78 46.21 11.08
C PRO A 73 3.45 46.14 12.48
N HIS A 74 3.16 45.09 13.26
CA HIS A 74 3.68 44.88 14.61
C HIS A 74 5.01 44.12 14.65
N ALA A 75 5.45 43.57 13.53
CA ALA A 75 6.74 42.90 13.45
C ALA A 75 7.91 43.90 13.54
N PRO A 76 9.09 43.48 14.06
CA PRO A 76 10.31 44.29 14.03
C PRO A 76 10.60 44.85 12.64
N GLY A 77 11.16 46.07 12.55
CA GLY A 77 11.44 46.74 11.28
C GLY A 77 12.22 45.90 10.27
N GLN A 78 13.20 45.13 10.75
CA GLN A 78 14.04 44.23 9.96
C GLN A 78 13.33 42.94 9.51
N GLN A 79 12.05 42.77 9.86
CA GLN A 79 11.21 41.63 9.48
C GLN A 79 9.97 42.05 8.68
N ARG A 80 9.77 43.35 8.43
CA ARG A 80 8.62 43.89 7.71
C ARG A 80 8.95 44.08 6.23
N PRO A 81 8.64 43.12 5.35
CA PRO A 81 8.98 43.23 3.93
C PRO A 81 8.28 44.42 3.27
N THR A 82 8.86 44.94 2.20
CA THR A 82 8.20 45.98 1.38
C THR A 82 7.43 45.30 0.26
N VAL A 83 6.12 45.46 0.23
CA VAL A 83 5.24 44.92 -0.81
C VAL A 83 4.91 46.03 -1.81
N LEU A 84 5.24 45.80 -3.07
CA LEU A 84 5.00 46.69 -4.20
C LEU A 84 4.20 45.95 -5.28
N ALA A 85 3.79 46.66 -6.32
CA ALA A 85 3.27 46.07 -7.54
C ALA A 85 4.36 46.14 -8.63
N ALA A 86 4.60 45.02 -9.31
CA ALA A 86 5.39 44.98 -10.53
C ALA A 86 4.63 45.68 -11.69
N PRO A 87 5.28 45.98 -12.83
CA PRO A 87 4.65 46.73 -13.93
C PRO A 87 3.35 46.11 -14.48
N ASN A 88 3.20 44.78 -14.38
CA ASN A 88 2.01 44.05 -14.81
C ASN A 88 0.98 43.80 -13.67
N GLY A 89 1.21 44.37 -12.48
CA GLY A 89 0.32 44.24 -11.32
C GLY A 89 0.63 43.04 -10.41
N THR A 90 1.56 42.15 -10.76
CA THR A 90 1.98 41.05 -9.87
C THR A 90 2.61 41.60 -8.58
N PRO A 91 2.25 41.11 -7.39
CA PRO A 91 2.90 41.49 -6.14
C PRO A 91 4.42 41.26 -6.20
N LEU A 92 5.19 42.31 -5.91
CA LEU A 92 6.64 42.30 -5.81
C LEU A 92 7.04 42.56 -4.36
N ILE A 93 7.53 41.52 -3.70
CA ILE A 93 7.96 41.55 -2.31
C ILE A 93 9.47 41.77 -2.27
N HIS A 94 9.91 42.95 -1.86
CA HIS A 94 11.29 43.13 -1.41
C HIS A 94 11.46 42.48 -0.05
N ILE A 95 12.11 41.31 -0.05
CA ILE A 95 12.46 40.57 1.15
C ILE A 95 13.45 41.37 2.00
N GLN A 96 13.47 41.09 3.30
CA GLN A 96 14.34 41.77 4.26
C GLN A 96 15.80 41.30 4.19
N THR A 97 16.71 42.11 4.74
CA THR A 97 18.14 41.79 4.81
C THR A 97 18.36 40.43 5.48
N PRO A 98 19.12 39.51 4.86
CA PRO A 98 19.40 38.21 5.45
C PRO A 98 20.24 38.31 6.72
N SER A 99 20.01 37.40 7.67
CA SER A 99 20.89 37.18 8.82
C SER A 99 22.28 36.71 8.39
N PRO A 100 23.30 36.69 9.27
CA PRO A 100 24.60 36.10 8.97
C PRO A 100 24.55 34.63 8.53
N ALA A 101 23.50 33.90 8.93
CA ALA A 101 23.23 32.53 8.50
C ALA A 101 22.59 32.44 7.09
N GLY A 102 22.26 33.58 6.47
CA GLY A 102 21.65 33.67 5.15
C GLY A 102 20.12 33.58 5.15
N VAL A 103 19.46 33.78 6.30
CA VAL A 103 18.00 33.70 6.42
C VAL A 103 17.39 35.10 6.33
N SER A 104 16.57 35.35 5.32
CA SER A 104 15.69 36.52 5.25
C SER A 104 14.35 36.16 5.89
N ARG A 105 14.04 36.76 7.06
CA ARG A 105 12.79 36.55 7.78
C ARG A 105 11.80 37.67 7.46
N ASN A 106 10.66 37.32 6.90
CA ASN A 106 9.62 38.23 6.44
C ASN A 106 8.33 37.87 7.16
N THR A 107 7.76 38.80 7.93
CA THR A 107 6.56 38.56 8.76
C THR A 107 5.36 39.27 8.15
N TYR A 108 4.23 38.56 8.11
CA TYR A 108 3.01 38.97 7.45
C TYR A 108 1.80 38.85 8.39
N GLN A 109 0.88 39.80 8.27
CA GLN A 109 -0.48 39.63 8.81
C GLN A 109 -1.30 38.72 7.89
N GLN A 110 -1.06 38.81 6.58
CA GLN A 110 -1.71 38.01 5.56
C GLN A 110 -0.74 37.74 4.41
N PHE A 111 -0.69 36.51 3.92
CA PHE A 111 0.17 36.10 2.83
C PHE A 111 -0.64 35.23 1.87
N ASP A 112 -1.51 35.88 1.10
CA ASP A 112 -2.35 35.19 0.12
C ASP A 112 -1.87 35.49 -1.30
N ILE A 113 -1.73 34.43 -2.09
CA ILE A 113 -1.25 34.49 -3.47
C ILE A 113 -2.41 34.20 -4.40
N THR A 114 -2.69 35.11 -5.32
CA THR A 114 -3.71 34.93 -6.34
C THR A 114 -3.16 34.14 -7.55
N PRO A 115 -3.99 33.73 -8.52
CA PRO A 115 -3.53 33.04 -9.72
C PRO A 115 -2.47 33.79 -10.56
N GLN A 116 -2.34 35.10 -10.39
CA GLN A 116 -1.27 35.91 -11.01
C GLN A 116 0.12 35.65 -10.42
N GLY A 117 0.20 34.95 -9.28
CA GLY A 117 1.44 34.65 -8.57
C GLY A 117 1.99 35.82 -7.78
N ALA A 118 3.21 35.66 -7.23
CA ALA A 118 3.95 36.73 -6.57
C ALA A 118 5.46 36.54 -6.71
N ILE A 119 6.19 37.65 -6.65
CA ILE A 119 7.65 37.68 -6.82
C ILE A 119 8.31 38.05 -5.48
N LEU A 120 9.14 37.15 -4.96
CA LEU A 120 10.03 37.41 -3.83
C LEU A 120 11.38 37.87 -4.37
N ASN A 121 11.70 39.15 -4.18
CA ASN A 121 12.85 39.78 -4.82
C ASN A 121 14.14 39.55 -4.02
N ASN A 122 14.90 38.54 -4.44
CA ASN A 122 16.22 38.18 -3.91
C ASN A 122 17.37 38.68 -4.81
N ALA A 123 17.15 39.76 -5.57
CA ALA A 123 18.13 40.29 -6.51
C ALA A 123 18.82 41.56 -5.98
N ARG A 124 20.13 41.70 -6.17
CA ARG A 124 20.86 42.95 -5.85
C ARG A 124 20.86 43.97 -6.99
N THR A 125 20.70 43.48 -8.21
CA THR A 125 20.64 44.22 -9.47
C THR A 125 19.33 43.89 -10.16
N PRO A 126 18.94 44.62 -11.22
CA PRO A 126 17.76 44.22 -12.00
C PRO A 126 17.85 42.75 -12.43
N ALA A 127 16.74 42.03 -12.30
CA ALA A 127 16.65 40.59 -12.55
C ALA A 127 15.44 40.28 -13.43
N GLN A 128 15.62 39.33 -14.35
CA GLN A 128 14.53 38.83 -15.17
C GLN A 128 13.68 37.84 -14.37
N THR A 129 12.36 38.01 -14.43
CA THR A 129 11.36 37.14 -13.83
C THR A 129 10.42 36.60 -14.90
N HIS A 130 9.83 35.44 -14.65
CA HIS A 130 8.84 34.80 -15.50
C HIS A 130 7.47 35.46 -15.32
N LEU A 131 7.13 35.86 -14.09
CA LEU A 131 5.81 36.40 -13.76
C LEU A 131 5.63 37.86 -14.17
N ALA A 132 6.67 38.70 -14.15
CA ALA A 132 6.53 40.15 -14.41
C ALA A 132 7.63 40.79 -15.27
N GLY A 133 8.47 39.98 -15.94
CA GLY A 133 9.59 40.49 -16.73
C GLY A 133 10.71 41.05 -15.85
N THR A 134 11.37 42.13 -16.26
CA THR A 134 12.49 42.68 -15.50
C THR A 134 12.01 43.44 -14.27
N VAL A 135 12.45 43.03 -13.08
CA VAL A 135 12.23 43.75 -11.82
C VAL A 135 13.51 44.42 -11.34
N GLN A 136 13.39 45.55 -10.64
CA GLN A 136 14.56 46.26 -10.09
C GLN A 136 15.19 45.49 -8.93
N GLY A 137 16.46 45.75 -8.66
CA GLY A 137 17.16 45.16 -7.50
C GLY A 137 16.50 45.55 -6.17
N ASN A 138 16.56 44.64 -5.20
CA ASN A 138 16.06 44.87 -3.86
C ASN A 138 17.04 45.72 -3.03
N PRO A 139 16.62 46.91 -2.56
CA PRO A 139 17.48 47.81 -1.80
C PRO A 139 17.92 47.24 -0.43
N TRP A 140 17.21 46.25 0.12
CA TRP A 140 17.53 45.63 1.40
C TRP A 140 18.68 44.61 1.34
N LEU A 141 19.16 44.26 0.13
CA LEU A 141 20.15 43.20 -0.10
C LEU A 141 21.56 43.72 -0.34
N ALA A 142 21.89 44.94 0.11
CA ALA A 142 23.22 45.52 -0.01
C ALA A 142 24.33 44.60 0.56
N ALA A 143 24.03 43.88 1.65
CA ALA A 143 24.95 42.96 2.32
C ALA A 143 25.04 41.55 1.69
N GLY A 144 24.16 41.21 0.74
CA GLY A 144 24.09 39.88 0.14
C GLY A 144 22.66 39.39 -0.07
N THR A 145 22.52 38.33 -0.87
CA THR A 145 21.25 37.66 -1.16
C THR A 145 20.93 36.60 -0.11
N ALA A 146 19.65 36.32 0.10
CA ALA A 146 19.18 35.26 0.97
C ALA A 146 19.50 33.88 0.41
N LYS A 147 19.85 32.93 1.30
CA LYS A 147 19.86 31.49 1.02
C LYS A 147 18.51 30.86 1.34
N ILE A 148 17.86 31.37 2.39
CA ILE A 148 16.53 30.97 2.85
C ILE A 148 15.65 32.22 2.91
N ILE A 149 14.50 32.17 2.26
CA ILE A 149 13.46 33.19 2.33
C ILE A 149 12.31 32.59 3.13
N LEU A 150 12.18 33.02 4.39
CA LEU A 150 11.11 32.62 5.27
C LEU A 150 10.01 33.68 5.24
N ASN A 151 8.79 33.23 4.93
CA ASN A 151 7.57 34.01 5.01
C ASN A 151 6.73 33.44 6.15
N GLU A 152 6.67 34.18 7.25
CA GLU A 152 5.99 33.80 8.48
C GLU A 152 4.71 34.60 8.63
N VAL A 153 3.58 33.93 8.78
CA VAL A 153 2.28 34.56 8.98
C VAL A 153 1.91 34.48 10.45
N ASN A 154 1.73 35.65 11.06
CA ASN A 154 1.38 35.79 12.47
C ASN A 154 -0.07 36.26 12.58
N SER A 155 -1.02 35.41 12.19
CA SER A 155 -2.45 35.68 12.29
C SER A 155 -3.24 34.39 12.48
N SER A 156 -4.50 34.52 12.86
CA SER A 156 -5.44 33.40 13.01
C SER A 156 -6.06 32.94 11.68
N THR A 157 -5.65 33.55 10.56
CA THR A 157 -6.20 33.25 9.22
C THR A 157 -5.24 32.34 8.45
N PRO A 158 -5.71 31.22 7.89
CA PRO A 158 -4.91 30.38 7.01
C PRO A 158 -4.42 31.14 5.77
N THR A 159 -3.26 30.73 5.26
CA THR A 159 -2.70 31.23 4.00
C THR A 159 -3.36 30.56 2.82
N GLN A 160 -3.74 31.34 1.81
CA GLN A 160 -4.30 30.83 0.56
C GLN A 160 -3.33 31.01 -0.61
N LEU A 161 -2.91 29.92 -1.22
CA LEU A 161 -1.98 29.91 -2.35
C LEU A 161 -2.71 29.44 -3.62
N HIS A 162 -3.04 30.36 -4.51
CA HIS A 162 -3.74 30.06 -5.77
C HIS A 162 -2.87 30.24 -7.02
N GLY A 163 -1.57 30.50 -6.86
CA GLY A 163 -0.65 30.72 -7.96
C GLY A 163 0.82 30.53 -7.56
N SER A 164 1.72 30.71 -8.54
CA SER A 164 3.15 30.46 -8.37
C SER A 164 3.86 31.57 -7.60
N MET A 165 4.85 31.20 -6.80
CA MET A 165 5.77 32.11 -6.12
C MET A 165 7.14 32.04 -6.79
N GLU A 166 7.62 33.17 -7.29
CA GLU A 166 8.90 33.26 -7.99
C GLU A 166 9.96 33.97 -7.14
N VAL A 167 11.15 33.38 -7.04
CA VAL A 167 12.31 34.06 -6.45
C VAL A 167 13.05 34.82 -7.56
N ALA A 168 13.05 36.16 -7.52
CA ALA A 168 13.83 36.95 -8.49
C ALA A 168 15.31 36.99 -8.09
N GLY A 169 16.21 36.84 -9.06
CA GLY A 169 17.66 36.89 -8.82
C GLY A 169 18.22 35.57 -8.30
N ALA A 170 18.96 35.61 -7.19
CA ALA A 170 19.65 34.44 -6.67
C ALA A 170 18.65 33.36 -6.18
N ARG A 171 18.83 32.11 -6.67
CA ARG A 171 18.01 30.94 -6.25
C ARG A 171 18.14 30.74 -4.73
N ALA A 172 17.01 30.53 -4.06
CA ALA A 172 16.94 30.34 -2.61
C ALA A 172 15.93 29.26 -2.21
N GLN A 173 15.98 28.82 -0.96
CA GLN A 173 14.89 28.03 -0.35
C GLN A 173 13.73 28.97 -0.04
N LEU A 174 12.51 28.54 -0.34
CA LEU A 174 11.29 29.26 0.00
C LEU A 174 10.52 28.51 1.09
N ILE A 175 10.22 29.19 2.19
CA ILE A 175 9.44 28.64 3.31
C ILE A 175 8.21 29.51 3.52
N ILE A 176 7.03 28.89 3.56
CA ILE A 176 5.77 29.50 3.98
C ILE A 176 5.35 28.86 5.29
N ALA A 177 5.37 29.64 6.38
CA ALA A 177 5.05 29.18 7.72
C ALA A 177 3.79 29.89 8.24
N ASN A 178 2.70 29.15 8.40
CA ASN A 178 1.46 29.66 8.97
C ASN A 178 0.82 28.63 9.90
N PRO A 179 0.92 28.79 11.23
CA PRO A 179 0.32 27.88 12.20
C PRO A 179 -1.20 27.72 12.10
N SER A 180 -1.89 28.70 11.51
CA SER A 180 -3.34 28.65 11.29
C SER A 180 -3.74 27.76 10.12
N GLY A 181 -2.80 27.38 9.26
CA GLY A 181 -3.02 26.49 8.11
C GLY A 181 -2.61 27.10 6.78
N ILE A 182 -2.53 26.25 5.76
CA ILE A 182 -2.16 26.62 4.40
C ILE A 182 -3.08 25.87 3.44
N THR A 183 -3.70 26.56 2.49
CA THR A 183 -4.43 25.96 1.38
C THR A 183 -3.70 26.25 0.08
N CYS A 184 -3.61 25.25 -0.80
CA CYS A 184 -3.00 25.36 -2.11
C CYS A 184 -3.97 24.89 -3.19
N ASN A 185 -4.21 25.74 -4.18
CA ASN A 185 -5.06 25.46 -5.33
C ASN A 185 -4.42 26.05 -6.59
N GLY A 186 -3.53 25.28 -7.22
CA GLY A 186 -2.71 25.75 -8.34
C GLY A 186 -1.48 26.54 -7.89
N CYS A 187 -1.01 26.29 -6.67
CA CYS A 187 0.21 26.91 -6.21
C CYS A 187 1.45 26.20 -6.77
N GLY A 188 2.56 26.93 -6.81
CA GLY A 188 3.83 26.37 -7.26
C GLY A 188 4.98 27.31 -6.98
N VAL A 189 6.17 26.92 -7.43
CA VAL A 189 7.39 27.70 -7.25
C VAL A 189 8.15 27.89 -8.54
N ILE A 190 8.90 29.00 -8.63
CA ILE A 190 9.79 29.32 -9.74
C ILE A 190 11.10 29.83 -9.16
N ASN A 191 12.23 29.31 -9.65
CA ASN A 191 13.58 29.66 -9.21
C ASN A 191 13.82 29.48 -7.68
N ALA A 192 13.19 28.47 -7.09
CA ALA A 192 13.51 27.98 -5.75
C ALA A 192 14.11 26.57 -5.85
N HIS A 193 15.14 26.26 -5.06
CA HIS A 193 15.68 24.89 -5.02
C HIS A 193 14.93 24.01 -4.02
N GLN A 194 14.28 24.64 -3.05
CA GLN A 194 13.50 23.95 -2.03
C GLN A 194 12.23 24.74 -1.71
N LEU A 195 11.11 24.04 -1.60
CA LEU A 195 9.85 24.57 -1.07
C LEU A 195 9.53 23.89 0.26
N THR A 196 9.15 24.68 1.26
CA THR A 196 8.60 24.15 2.52
C THR A 196 7.31 24.87 2.84
N LEU A 197 6.21 24.12 2.91
CA LEU A 197 4.93 24.59 3.45
C LEU A 197 4.81 24.01 4.86
N THR A 198 4.66 24.87 5.86
CA THR A 198 4.62 24.42 7.25
C THR A 198 3.56 25.12 8.09
N THR A 199 2.89 24.37 8.97
CA THR A 199 2.09 24.94 10.07
C THR A 199 2.87 24.96 11.39
N GLY A 200 4.14 24.55 11.35
CA GLY A 200 5.03 24.69 12.49
C GLY A 200 5.54 26.13 12.65
N THR A 201 5.67 26.58 13.89
CA THR A 201 6.34 27.84 14.20
C THR A 201 7.85 27.70 13.99
N PRO A 202 8.51 28.55 13.19
CA PRO A 202 9.95 28.49 12.97
C PRO A 202 10.72 28.90 14.24
N VAL A 203 11.74 28.13 14.62
CA VAL A 203 12.60 28.37 15.79
C VAL A 203 14.02 28.68 15.34
N PHE A 204 14.63 29.69 15.97
CA PHE A 204 15.93 30.22 15.59
C PHE A 204 16.91 30.20 16.75
N ASN A 205 18.20 30.11 16.42
CA ASN A 205 19.26 30.33 17.39
C ASN A 205 19.64 31.80 17.55
N THR A 206 20.56 32.03 18.48
CA THR A 206 21.09 33.35 18.82
C THR A 206 21.80 34.07 17.66
N ARG A 207 22.22 33.34 16.60
CA ARG A 207 22.83 33.92 15.39
C ARG A 207 21.83 34.18 14.26
N GLY A 208 20.54 33.92 14.49
CA GLY A 208 19.48 34.08 13.50
C GLY A 208 19.49 33.01 12.40
N ALA A 209 20.07 31.84 12.67
CA ALA A 209 19.88 30.66 11.83
C ALA A 209 18.58 29.95 12.23
N LEU A 210 17.84 29.46 11.24
CA LEU A 210 16.68 28.60 11.45
C LEU A 210 17.17 27.22 11.91
N GLU A 211 16.65 26.67 13.00
CA GLU A 211 17.08 25.37 13.54
C GLU A 211 16.05 24.28 13.29
N HIS A 212 14.78 24.56 13.58
CA HIS A 212 13.70 23.59 13.49
C HIS A 212 12.33 24.29 13.41
N TYR A 213 11.30 23.51 13.14
CA TYR A 213 9.90 23.88 13.23
C TYR A 213 9.27 23.19 14.45
N ARG A 214 8.41 23.91 15.16
CA ARG A 214 7.60 23.34 16.25
C ARG A 214 6.15 23.23 15.77
N VAL A 215 5.68 22.01 15.52
CA VAL A 215 4.34 21.72 14.99
C VAL A 215 3.41 21.34 16.13
N GLN A 216 2.32 22.10 16.33
CA GLN A 216 1.32 21.82 17.37
C GLN A 216 -0.12 21.71 16.85
N GLY A 217 -0.36 22.21 15.63
CA GLY A 217 -1.68 22.36 15.04
C GLY A 217 -1.60 22.74 13.57
N GLY A 218 -2.75 23.12 13.00
CA GLY A 218 -2.87 23.55 11.61
C GLY A 218 -2.96 22.40 10.61
N ALA A 219 -3.58 22.70 9.47
CA ALA A 219 -3.73 21.78 8.35
C ALA A 219 -3.08 22.38 7.08
N ILE A 220 -2.50 21.51 6.26
CA ILE A 220 -2.19 21.84 4.86
C ILE A 220 -3.22 21.14 3.98
N GLN A 221 -3.88 21.89 3.11
CA GLN A 221 -4.87 21.36 2.16
C GLN A 221 -4.39 21.63 0.74
N ILE A 222 -4.38 20.59 -0.10
CA ILE A 222 -4.09 20.69 -1.53
C ILE A 222 -5.37 20.36 -2.29
N ASP A 223 -5.94 21.36 -2.95
CA ASP A 223 -7.25 21.32 -3.59
C ASP A 223 -7.17 21.75 -5.07
N GLY A 224 -8.27 21.58 -5.80
CA GLY A 224 -8.46 22.12 -7.15
C GLY A 224 -7.34 21.76 -8.13
N LEU A 225 -6.58 22.77 -8.56
CA LEU A 225 -5.48 22.63 -9.53
C LEU A 225 -4.21 21.98 -8.93
N GLY A 226 -4.16 21.77 -7.60
CA GLY A 226 -3.07 21.05 -6.96
C GLY A 226 -1.84 21.90 -6.62
N LEU A 227 -0.71 21.22 -6.38
CA LEU A 227 0.60 21.82 -6.11
C LEU A 227 1.61 21.36 -7.17
N ASP A 228 2.17 22.28 -7.93
CA ASP A 228 3.28 22.00 -8.85
C ASP A 228 4.61 22.52 -8.29
N SER A 229 5.47 21.60 -7.87
CA SER A 229 6.81 21.88 -7.36
C SER A 229 7.92 21.20 -8.15
N HIS A 230 7.69 20.85 -9.42
CA HIS A 230 8.74 20.25 -10.25
C HIS A 230 9.95 21.16 -10.44
N SER A 231 9.83 22.48 -10.35
CA SER A 231 11.00 23.37 -10.47
C SER A 231 11.92 23.34 -9.24
N ALA A 232 11.46 22.78 -8.12
CA ALA A 232 12.23 22.57 -6.91
C ALA A 232 12.83 21.16 -6.87
N ASP A 233 14.01 21.06 -6.27
CA ASP A 233 14.74 19.80 -6.12
C ASP A 233 14.15 18.99 -4.94
N TYR A 234 13.59 19.69 -3.95
CA TYR A 234 12.98 19.13 -2.75
C TYR A 234 11.76 19.95 -2.28
N THR A 235 10.70 19.25 -1.90
CA THR A 235 9.47 19.83 -1.35
C THR A 235 9.12 19.16 -0.03
N ALA A 236 8.89 19.96 1.01
CA ALA A 236 8.42 19.49 2.32
C ALA A 236 7.05 20.07 2.67
N LEU A 237 6.15 19.20 3.11
CA LEU A 237 4.90 19.55 3.80
C LEU A 237 5.02 19.16 5.27
N ILE A 238 4.95 20.13 6.17
CA ILE A 238 5.16 19.90 7.61
C ILE A 238 3.97 20.48 8.37
N ALA A 239 3.05 19.63 8.82
CA ALA A 239 1.86 20.12 9.51
C ALA A 239 1.36 19.14 10.55
N ARG A 240 0.35 19.52 11.35
CA ARG A 240 -0.33 18.51 12.17
C ARG A 240 -1.13 17.56 11.27
N THR A 241 -1.86 18.11 10.29
CA THR A 241 -2.63 17.31 9.33
C THR A 241 -2.39 17.77 7.89
N VAL A 242 -2.48 16.83 6.95
CA VAL A 242 -2.41 17.11 5.51
C VAL A 242 -3.59 16.44 4.81
N GLN A 243 -4.27 17.20 3.96
CA GLN A 243 -5.38 16.71 3.13
C GLN A 243 -5.06 16.94 1.66
N LEU A 244 -5.13 15.88 0.86
CA LEU A 244 -4.90 15.93 -0.58
C LEU A 244 -6.18 15.60 -1.35
N ASN A 245 -6.82 16.64 -1.86
CA ASN A 245 -8.00 16.54 -2.72
C ASN A 245 -7.66 16.77 -4.21
N ALA A 246 -6.39 17.04 -4.52
CA ALA A 246 -5.87 17.25 -5.87
C ALA A 246 -4.46 16.67 -6.01
N GLY A 247 -3.89 16.78 -7.22
CA GLY A 247 -2.55 16.32 -7.52
C GLY A 247 -1.46 17.18 -6.86
N LEU A 248 -0.42 16.52 -6.40
CA LEU A 248 0.82 17.12 -5.92
C LEU A 248 1.96 16.53 -6.73
N TRP A 249 2.74 17.39 -7.38
CA TRP A 249 3.89 16.98 -8.16
C TRP A 249 5.20 17.59 -7.67
N ALA A 250 6.26 16.77 -7.56
CA ALA A 250 7.56 17.17 -7.02
C ALA A 250 8.71 16.31 -7.57
N HIS A 251 9.96 16.73 -7.39
CA HIS A 251 11.11 15.83 -7.61
C HIS A 251 11.35 14.91 -6.40
N THR A 252 11.56 15.50 -5.23
CA THR A 252 11.63 14.80 -3.94
C THR A 252 10.57 15.37 -3.02
N LEU A 253 9.69 14.52 -2.49
CA LEU A 253 8.62 14.92 -1.59
C LEU A 253 8.79 14.31 -0.21
N GLN A 254 8.70 15.15 0.81
CA GLN A 254 8.55 14.72 2.19
C GLN A 254 7.30 15.32 2.82
N THR A 255 6.48 14.49 3.46
CA THR A 255 5.32 14.93 4.22
C THR A 255 5.43 14.43 5.65
N THR A 256 5.48 15.36 6.60
CA THR A 256 5.55 15.06 8.03
C THR A 256 4.29 15.58 8.70
N THR A 257 3.57 14.67 9.36
CA THR A 257 2.30 14.90 10.03
C THR A 257 2.36 14.58 11.52
N GLY A 258 1.50 15.23 12.30
CA GLY A 258 1.45 15.10 13.76
C GLY A 258 2.25 16.17 14.53
N PRO A 259 2.03 16.28 15.85
CA PRO A 259 2.70 17.24 16.70
C PRO A 259 4.14 16.79 16.99
N ALA A 260 5.10 17.55 16.48
CA ALA A 260 6.52 17.24 16.60
C ALA A 260 7.41 18.48 16.50
N THR A 261 8.62 18.37 17.02
CA THR A 261 9.75 19.19 16.61
C THR A 261 10.32 18.57 15.33
N VAL A 262 10.44 19.37 14.27
CA VAL A 262 10.83 18.90 12.93
C VAL A 262 12.04 19.68 12.46
N ALA A 263 13.10 18.99 12.04
CA ALA A 263 14.30 19.61 11.50
C ALA A 263 14.06 20.23 10.10
N LEU A 264 15.06 20.96 9.58
CA LEU A 264 14.94 21.64 8.27
C LEU A 264 14.80 20.69 7.08
N ASP A 265 15.29 19.46 7.25
CA ASP A 265 15.14 18.35 6.30
C ASP A 265 13.78 17.65 6.42
N GLY A 266 12.86 18.18 7.22
CA GLY A 266 11.52 17.63 7.42
C GLY A 266 11.46 16.42 8.35
N HIS A 267 12.58 15.91 8.89
CA HIS A 267 12.54 14.76 9.79
C HIS A 267 12.14 15.19 11.22
N PRO A 268 11.21 14.45 11.87
CA PRO A 268 10.88 14.71 13.26
C PRO A 268 12.04 14.32 14.18
N THR A 269 12.37 15.18 15.14
CA THR A 269 13.46 14.99 16.11
C THR A 269 12.97 14.78 17.54
N ALA A 270 11.75 15.21 17.85
CA ALA A 270 11.09 14.97 19.12
C ALA A 270 9.57 15.01 18.95
N SER A 271 8.82 14.16 19.66
CA SER A 271 7.35 14.24 19.71
C SER A 271 6.91 15.40 20.62
N LEU A 272 5.74 15.97 20.32
CA LEU A 272 5.11 16.99 21.15
C LEU A 272 3.71 16.51 21.59
N PRO A 273 3.21 16.96 22.76
CA PRO A 273 1.86 16.64 23.17
C PRO A 273 0.85 17.31 22.22
N ALA A 274 -0.21 16.57 21.87
CA ALA A 274 -1.33 17.10 21.10
C ALA A 274 -2.07 18.18 21.90
N THR A 275 -2.48 19.26 21.23
CA THR A 275 -3.25 20.34 21.86
C THR A 275 -4.68 19.84 22.18
N PRO A 276 -5.16 19.95 23.43
CA PRO A 276 -6.51 19.52 23.79
C PRO A 276 -7.59 20.32 23.03
N GLY A 277 -8.56 19.63 22.40
CA GLY A 277 -9.73 20.26 21.77
C GLY A 277 -9.94 19.90 20.30
N ASP A 278 -8.86 19.63 19.56
CA ASP A 278 -8.91 19.15 18.18
C ASP A 278 -8.50 17.68 18.14
N ARG A 279 -9.44 16.80 17.77
CA ARG A 279 -9.18 15.38 17.48
C ARG A 279 -9.35 15.13 15.99
N PRO A 280 -8.30 15.30 15.17
CA PRO A 280 -8.31 14.77 13.82
C PRO A 280 -8.58 13.27 13.87
N THR A 281 -9.20 12.72 12.84
CA THR A 281 -9.39 11.26 12.71
C THR A 281 -8.25 10.61 11.93
N VAL A 282 -7.50 11.39 11.14
CA VAL A 282 -6.42 10.96 10.26
C VAL A 282 -5.36 12.07 10.20
N ALA A 283 -4.07 11.70 10.19
CA ALA A 283 -2.97 12.65 10.09
C ALA A 283 -2.68 13.06 8.62
N LEU A 284 -2.76 12.11 7.69
CA LEU A 284 -2.67 12.35 6.25
C LEU A 284 -3.84 11.67 5.54
N ASP A 285 -4.64 12.43 4.81
CA ASP A 285 -5.80 11.94 4.06
C ASP A 285 -5.65 12.28 2.57
N VAL A 286 -5.52 11.25 1.74
CA VAL A 286 -5.45 11.38 0.28
C VAL A 286 -6.76 10.88 -0.30
N SER A 287 -7.54 11.80 -0.88
CA SER A 287 -8.81 11.46 -1.53
C SER A 287 -8.59 10.67 -2.83
N ALA A 288 -9.66 10.06 -3.35
CA ALA A 288 -9.62 9.37 -4.66
C ALA A 288 -9.34 10.30 -5.86
N LEU A 289 -9.53 11.62 -5.70
CA LEU A 289 -9.19 12.63 -6.71
C LEU A 289 -7.78 13.21 -6.50
N GLY A 290 -7.16 12.92 -5.35
CA GLY A 290 -5.84 13.36 -4.98
C GLY A 290 -4.74 12.38 -5.39
N GLY A 291 -3.51 12.88 -5.39
CA GLY A 291 -2.35 12.02 -5.59
C GLY A 291 -1.02 12.75 -5.33
N MET A 292 0.01 11.98 -5.03
CA MET A 292 1.38 12.46 -4.91
C MET A 292 2.24 11.78 -5.99
N TYR A 293 2.94 12.58 -6.77
CA TYR A 293 3.76 12.13 -7.89
C TYR A 293 5.15 12.73 -7.73
N ALA A 294 6.14 11.89 -7.41
CA ALA A 294 7.52 12.36 -7.28
C ALA A 294 8.54 11.30 -7.66
N GLY A 295 9.79 11.71 -7.83
CA GLY A 295 10.92 10.78 -7.95
C GLY A 295 11.09 9.95 -6.67
N LYS A 296 11.05 10.62 -5.51
CA LYS A 296 11.08 10.04 -4.16
C LYS A 296 9.93 10.57 -3.32
N ILE A 297 9.28 9.71 -2.53
CA ILE A 297 8.23 10.11 -1.58
C ILE A 297 8.58 9.56 -0.19
N THR A 298 8.53 10.42 0.83
CA THR A 298 8.69 10.04 2.24
C THR A 298 7.54 10.60 3.06
N LEU A 299 6.75 9.74 3.68
CA LEU A 299 5.60 10.08 4.52
C LEU A 299 5.86 9.66 5.95
N ILE A 300 5.67 10.58 6.89
CA ILE A 300 5.93 10.35 8.31
C ILE A 300 4.72 10.84 9.11
N GLY A 301 4.01 9.93 9.79
CA GLY A 301 2.95 10.22 10.74
C GLY A 301 3.43 9.99 12.16
N THR A 302 3.46 11.05 12.97
CA THR A 302 4.04 11.04 14.33
C THR A 302 3.01 11.10 15.46
N GLU A 303 1.73 11.33 15.15
CA GLU A 303 0.67 11.40 16.17
C GLU A 303 0.16 10.00 16.47
N HIS A 304 0.50 9.47 17.64
CA HIS A 304 0.10 8.13 18.07
C HIS A 304 -1.41 7.90 17.93
N GLY A 305 -1.80 6.86 17.20
CA GLY A 305 -3.19 6.48 16.98
C GLY A 305 -3.92 7.27 15.89
N LEU A 306 -3.30 8.30 15.30
CA LEU A 306 -3.79 8.88 14.05
C LEU A 306 -3.19 8.15 12.86
N GLY A 307 -4.05 7.68 11.98
CA GLY A 307 -3.63 6.93 10.81
C GLY A 307 -3.25 7.77 9.61
N VAL A 308 -2.80 7.09 8.57
CA VAL A 308 -2.72 7.60 7.19
C VAL A 308 -3.80 6.91 6.38
N ARG A 309 -4.59 7.68 5.63
CA ARG A 309 -5.58 7.15 4.69
C ARG A 309 -5.21 7.53 3.27
N ASN A 310 -5.10 6.53 2.40
CA ASN A 310 -4.89 6.71 0.98
C ASN A 310 -6.02 6.07 0.17
N ALA A 311 -6.85 6.91 -0.45
CA ALA A 311 -7.81 6.52 -1.48
C ALA A 311 -7.35 6.92 -2.91
N GLY A 312 -6.30 7.72 -3.02
CA GLY A 312 -5.75 8.23 -4.28
C GLY A 312 -4.53 7.45 -4.77
N GLN A 313 -3.61 8.14 -5.43
CA GLN A 313 -2.38 7.55 -5.98
C GLN A 313 -1.12 8.19 -5.41
N LEU A 314 -0.24 7.39 -4.81
CA LEU A 314 1.10 7.77 -4.36
C LEU A 314 2.09 7.02 -5.26
N SER A 315 2.86 7.75 -6.05
CA SER A 315 3.74 7.19 -7.07
C SER A 315 5.15 7.77 -6.99
N ALA A 316 6.10 6.93 -6.60
CA ALA A 316 7.53 7.23 -6.61
C ALA A 316 8.18 6.64 -7.87
N THR A 317 8.84 7.47 -8.70
CA THR A 317 9.24 7.09 -10.07
C THR A 317 10.72 6.78 -10.25
N SER A 318 11.59 7.19 -9.33
CA SER A 318 13.05 7.01 -9.48
C SER A 318 13.77 6.57 -8.20
N ALA A 319 13.11 6.65 -7.06
CA ALA A 319 13.62 6.32 -5.75
C ALA A 319 12.48 5.76 -4.86
N PRO A 320 12.78 5.24 -3.66
CA PRO A 320 11.77 4.55 -2.87
C PRO A 320 10.58 5.41 -2.44
N LEU A 321 9.44 4.74 -2.24
CA LEU A 321 8.30 5.23 -1.48
C LEU A 321 8.44 4.74 -0.03
N THR A 322 8.63 5.64 0.93
CA THR A 322 8.70 5.31 2.36
C THR A 322 7.50 5.88 3.09
N VAL A 323 6.79 5.06 3.87
CA VAL A 323 5.67 5.48 4.72
C VAL A 323 5.90 4.92 6.12
N THR A 324 6.05 5.82 7.09
CA THR A 324 6.17 5.48 8.51
C THR A 324 5.02 6.11 9.26
N VAL A 325 4.23 5.31 9.98
CA VAL A 325 3.03 5.78 10.70
C VAL A 325 3.03 5.25 12.12
N ASP A 326 2.92 6.14 13.10
CA ASP A 326 2.61 5.77 14.48
C ASP A 326 1.09 5.55 14.66
N GLY A 327 0.53 4.61 13.90
CA GLY A 327 -0.91 4.37 13.86
C GLY A 327 -1.34 3.44 12.73
N LEU A 328 -2.62 3.53 12.38
CA LEU A 328 -3.26 2.75 11.32
C LEU A 328 -2.82 3.23 9.93
N LEU A 329 -2.56 2.31 9.00
CA LEU A 329 -2.42 2.64 7.58
C LEU A 329 -3.60 2.07 6.80
N GLU A 330 -4.46 2.92 6.25
CA GLU A 330 -5.57 2.53 5.36
C GLU A 330 -5.21 2.85 3.91
N ASN A 331 -5.18 1.83 3.06
CA ASN A 331 -4.98 1.97 1.63
C ASN A 331 -6.15 1.33 0.86
N THR A 332 -6.97 2.17 0.24
CA THR A 332 -7.99 1.78 -0.75
C THR A 332 -7.59 2.21 -2.16
N GLY A 333 -6.56 3.04 -2.29
CA GLY A 333 -6.01 3.55 -3.54
C GLY A 333 -4.78 2.77 -4.02
N ARG A 334 -3.75 3.49 -4.46
CA ARG A 334 -2.47 2.91 -4.93
C ARG A 334 -1.28 3.53 -4.20
N LEU A 335 -0.45 2.68 -3.62
CA LEU A 335 0.92 2.98 -3.19
C LEU A 335 1.86 2.25 -4.14
N GLN A 336 2.63 2.97 -4.95
CA GLN A 336 3.47 2.34 -5.98
C GLN A 336 4.84 3.02 -6.09
N SER A 337 5.87 2.20 -6.23
CA SER A 337 7.25 2.64 -6.47
C SER A 337 7.85 1.92 -7.67
N ALA A 338 8.59 2.66 -8.50
CA ALA A 338 9.44 2.11 -9.57
C ALA A 338 10.73 1.47 -9.04
N THR A 339 11.00 1.57 -7.74
CA THR A 339 12.08 0.87 -7.04
C THR A 339 11.49 0.10 -5.85
N ASP A 340 11.77 0.52 -4.62
CA ASP A 340 11.30 -0.10 -3.38
C ASP A 340 10.11 0.66 -2.79
N THR A 341 9.25 -0.08 -2.07
CA THR A 341 8.21 0.47 -1.21
C THR A 341 8.47 -0.02 0.22
N GLN A 342 8.59 0.90 1.17
CA GLN A 342 8.87 0.62 2.57
C GLN A 342 7.73 1.16 3.43
N LEU A 343 7.02 0.29 4.13
CA LEU A 343 5.89 0.62 4.99
C LEU A 343 6.16 0.13 6.41
N ASN A 344 6.09 1.05 7.38
CA ASN A 344 6.21 0.73 8.79
C ASN A 344 5.06 1.37 9.56
N ALA A 345 4.21 0.55 10.17
CA ALA A 345 3.06 1.00 10.95
C ALA A 345 3.12 0.40 12.37
N THR A 346 2.87 1.22 13.40
CA THR A 346 2.82 0.71 14.78
C THR A 346 1.49 0.01 15.12
N ALA A 347 0.46 0.22 14.30
CA ALA A 347 -0.83 -0.46 14.38
C ALA A 347 -1.17 -1.20 13.08
N GLU A 348 -2.45 -1.48 12.84
CA GLU A 348 -2.91 -2.31 11.71
C GLU A 348 -2.64 -1.66 10.35
N VAL A 349 -2.45 -2.49 9.34
CA VAL A 349 -2.35 -2.09 7.93
C VAL A 349 -3.52 -2.68 7.18
N ASN A 350 -4.46 -1.83 6.78
CA ASN A 350 -5.66 -2.17 6.02
C ASN A 350 -5.45 -1.85 4.55
N ASN A 351 -5.26 -2.87 3.72
CA ASN A 351 -5.12 -2.76 2.28
C ASN A 351 -6.27 -3.45 1.55
N SER A 352 -7.11 -2.66 0.89
CA SER A 352 -8.08 -3.11 -0.12
C SER A 352 -7.78 -2.57 -1.52
N GLY A 353 -6.71 -1.79 -1.65
CA GLY A 353 -6.19 -1.26 -2.91
C GLY A 353 -4.93 -2.00 -3.37
N LEU A 354 -4.01 -1.26 -4.00
CA LEU A 354 -2.70 -1.77 -4.42
C LEU A 354 -1.59 -1.19 -3.55
N ILE A 355 -0.68 -2.05 -3.10
CA ILE A 355 0.65 -1.69 -2.61
C ILE A 355 1.68 -2.44 -3.45
N SER A 356 2.54 -1.70 -4.13
CA SER A 356 3.42 -2.24 -5.17
C SER A 356 4.82 -1.65 -5.12
N ALA A 357 5.81 -2.48 -5.43
CA ALA A 357 7.18 -2.08 -5.70
C ALA A 357 7.73 -2.82 -6.92
N ALA A 358 8.55 -2.18 -7.75
CA ALA A 358 9.22 -2.89 -8.84
C ALA A 358 10.33 -3.83 -8.32
N GLN A 359 10.97 -3.49 -7.21
CA GLN A 359 12.07 -4.22 -6.59
C GLN A 359 11.61 -4.90 -5.30
N THR A 360 11.69 -4.20 -4.16
CA THR A 360 11.34 -4.77 -2.86
C THR A 360 10.14 -4.06 -2.24
N LEU A 361 9.15 -4.82 -1.78
CA LEU A 361 8.14 -4.32 -0.84
C LEU A 361 8.48 -4.81 0.56
N THR A 362 8.86 -3.89 1.43
CA THR A 362 9.04 -4.14 2.86
C THR A 362 7.83 -3.60 3.61
N LEU A 363 7.14 -4.46 4.36
CA LEU A 363 5.96 -4.11 5.15
C LEU A 363 6.11 -4.66 6.56
N HIS A 364 6.16 -3.77 7.54
CA HIS A 364 6.27 -4.14 8.94
C HIS A 364 5.14 -3.53 9.77
N THR A 365 4.49 -4.38 10.57
CA THR A 365 3.62 -3.97 11.68
C THR A 365 3.73 -5.02 12.79
N PRO A 366 3.69 -4.64 14.08
CA PRO A 366 3.65 -5.62 15.16
C PRO A 366 2.28 -6.28 15.32
N THR A 367 1.26 -5.86 14.55
CA THR A 367 -0.14 -6.27 14.74
C THR A 367 -0.68 -7.04 13.53
N THR A 368 -1.71 -6.52 12.85
CA THR A 368 -2.42 -7.18 11.77
C THR A 368 -2.12 -6.50 10.45
N ILE A 369 -1.98 -7.32 9.41
CA ILE A 369 -2.06 -6.91 8.02
C ILE A 369 -3.37 -7.48 7.48
N ASP A 370 -4.32 -6.60 7.18
CA ASP A 370 -5.56 -6.94 6.51
C ASP A 370 -5.42 -6.60 5.03
N ASN A 371 -5.23 -7.62 4.19
CA ASN A 371 -5.12 -7.52 2.74
C ASN A 371 -6.38 -8.04 2.03
N ARG A 372 -7.55 -8.01 2.68
CA ARG A 372 -8.78 -8.54 2.07
C ARG A 372 -9.15 -7.75 0.82
N SER A 373 -9.33 -8.47 -0.28
CA SER A 373 -9.56 -7.89 -1.62
C SER A 373 -8.47 -6.93 -2.12
N GLY A 374 -7.35 -6.82 -1.41
CA GLY A 374 -6.21 -5.99 -1.75
C GLY A 374 -5.17 -6.74 -2.56
N THR A 375 -4.19 -6.00 -3.08
CA THR A 375 -2.99 -6.56 -3.73
C THR A 375 -1.73 -6.00 -3.10
N LEU A 376 -0.82 -6.89 -2.68
CA LEU A 376 0.56 -6.60 -2.34
C LEU A 376 1.44 -7.29 -3.40
N ASN A 377 2.26 -6.53 -4.15
CA ASN A 377 3.17 -7.15 -5.11
C ASN A 377 4.53 -6.48 -5.23
N ALA A 378 5.56 -7.30 -5.47
CA ALA A 378 6.91 -6.84 -5.77
C ALA A 378 7.77 -7.97 -6.32
N ALA A 379 8.95 -7.63 -6.86
CA ALA A 379 9.91 -8.66 -7.25
C ALA A 379 10.39 -9.46 -6.02
N ARG A 380 10.59 -8.78 -4.89
CA ARG A 380 10.83 -9.36 -3.56
C ARG A 380 9.82 -8.82 -2.55
N LEU A 381 9.22 -9.71 -1.78
CA LEU A 381 8.34 -9.37 -0.66
C LEU A 381 9.06 -9.66 0.66
N ASP A 382 9.04 -8.68 1.58
CA ASP A 382 9.52 -8.81 2.96
C ASP A 382 8.44 -8.27 3.91
N ILE A 383 7.61 -9.17 4.44
CA ILE A 383 6.39 -8.83 5.15
C ILE A 383 6.44 -9.42 6.55
N THR A 384 6.21 -8.59 7.57
CA THR A 384 6.16 -9.02 8.97
C THR A 384 4.93 -8.46 9.67
N GLY A 385 4.16 -9.35 10.29
CA GLY A 385 2.94 -9.04 11.04
C GLY A 385 2.58 -10.17 12.00
N ALA A 386 1.93 -9.91 13.13
CA ALA A 386 1.45 -10.99 14.00
C ALA A 386 0.34 -11.80 13.30
N ARG A 387 -0.60 -11.13 12.64
CA ARG A 387 -1.67 -11.75 11.84
C ARG A 387 -1.67 -11.21 10.42
N LEU A 388 -1.90 -12.08 9.44
CA LEU A 388 -2.13 -11.74 8.05
C LEU A 388 -3.47 -12.31 7.59
N ASP A 389 -4.41 -11.43 7.26
CA ASP A 389 -5.69 -11.77 6.63
C ASP A 389 -5.62 -11.44 5.14
N ASN A 390 -5.51 -12.47 4.31
CA ASN A 390 -5.42 -12.38 2.86
C ASN A 390 -6.67 -12.99 2.17
N ARG A 391 -7.83 -13.00 2.85
CA ARG A 391 -9.05 -13.58 2.27
C ARG A 391 -9.47 -12.84 1.01
N GLY A 392 -9.59 -13.57 -0.10
CA GLY A 392 -9.85 -13.00 -1.43
C GLY A 392 -8.83 -11.93 -1.87
N GLY A 393 -7.67 -11.88 -1.22
CA GLY A 393 -6.58 -10.95 -1.52
C GLY A 393 -5.47 -11.60 -2.32
N HIS A 394 -4.56 -10.77 -2.82
CA HIS A 394 -3.41 -11.19 -3.60
C HIS A 394 -2.10 -10.71 -2.95
N ILE A 395 -1.22 -11.65 -2.63
CA ILE A 395 0.16 -11.39 -2.22
C ILE A 395 1.05 -12.09 -3.24
N GLN A 396 1.58 -11.29 -4.16
CA GLN A 396 2.17 -11.78 -5.41
C GLN A 396 3.62 -11.37 -5.52
N GLN A 397 4.51 -12.34 -5.50
CA GLN A 397 5.89 -12.14 -5.86
C GLN A 397 6.05 -12.22 -7.38
N THR A 398 6.64 -11.21 -7.98
CA THR A 398 6.84 -11.14 -9.44
C THR A 398 8.26 -11.53 -9.86
N GLY A 399 9.18 -11.60 -8.91
CA GLY A 399 10.58 -11.93 -9.12
C GLY A 399 10.97 -13.29 -8.53
N LEU A 400 12.21 -13.69 -8.80
CA LEU A 400 12.78 -14.97 -8.39
C LEU A 400 13.53 -14.87 -7.04
N GLN A 401 13.41 -13.74 -6.32
CA GLN A 401 14.07 -13.51 -5.04
C GLN A 401 13.40 -14.28 -3.88
N PRO A 402 14.05 -14.40 -2.71
CA PRO A 402 13.42 -14.96 -1.52
C PRO A 402 12.18 -14.16 -1.07
N LEU A 403 11.02 -14.81 -1.02
CA LEU A 403 9.85 -14.32 -0.29
C LEU A 403 10.14 -14.42 1.21
N THR A 404 10.16 -13.30 1.93
CA THR A 404 10.19 -13.32 3.39
C THR A 404 8.82 -12.93 3.91
N LEU A 405 8.15 -13.84 4.60
CA LEU A 405 6.87 -13.55 5.25
C LEU A 405 6.88 -14.17 6.65
N GLN A 406 6.76 -13.32 7.65
CA GLN A 406 6.84 -13.71 9.06
C GLN A 406 5.53 -13.36 9.74
N THR A 407 4.74 -14.39 10.05
CA THR A 407 3.48 -14.20 10.79
C THR A 407 3.20 -15.34 11.77
N GLN A 408 2.35 -15.08 12.74
CA GLN A 408 1.89 -16.12 13.66
C GLN A 408 0.65 -16.80 13.08
N HIS A 409 -0.29 -16.01 12.58
CA HIS A 409 -1.55 -16.47 12.00
C HIS A 409 -1.70 -16.02 10.56
N LEU A 410 -1.91 -16.96 9.64
CA LEU A 410 -2.28 -16.71 8.25
C LEU A 410 -3.72 -17.17 7.98
N ASP A 411 -4.52 -16.28 7.43
CA ASP A 411 -5.85 -16.54 6.90
C ASP A 411 -5.87 -16.25 5.40
N ASN A 412 -5.88 -17.28 4.57
CA ASN A 412 -5.77 -17.23 3.11
C ASN A 412 -6.99 -17.89 2.43
N GLN A 413 -8.18 -17.68 2.97
CA GLN A 413 -9.41 -18.28 2.43
C GLN A 413 -9.96 -17.52 1.22
N ASP A 414 -11.13 -17.93 0.73
CA ASP A 414 -11.91 -17.21 -0.28
C ASP A 414 -11.14 -16.93 -1.58
N GLN A 415 -10.40 -17.93 -2.10
CA GLN A 415 -9.48 -17.78 -3.24
C GLN A 415 -8.31 -16.81 -3.00
N GLY A 416 -7.95 -16.58 -1.74
CA GLY A 416 -6.74 -15.88 -1.35
C GLY A 416 -5.52 -16.49 -2.03
N HIS A 417 -4.66 -15.65 -2.59
CA HIS A 417 -3.48 -16.07 -3.31
C HIS A 417 -2.22 -15.53 -2.63
N LEU A 418 -1.31 -16.43 -2.29
CA LEU A 418 0.00 -16.11 -1.71
C LEU A 418 1.08 -16.85 -2.48
N GLY A 419 1.96 -16.10 -3.15
CA GLY A 419 3.08 -16.71 -3.86
C GLY A 419 3.43 -16.05 -5.17
N VAL A 420 3.99 -16.80 -6.12
CA VAL A 420 4.26 -16.30 -7.48
C VAL A 420 2.99 -16.28 -8.31
N LEU A 421 2.88 -15.33 -9.23
CA LEU A 421 1.81 -15.36 -10.22
C LEU A 421 1.93 -16.66 -11.04
N ASP A 422 0.84 -17.42 -11.15
CA ASP A 422 0.78 -18.58 -12.03
C ASP A 422 1.34 -18.19 -13.40
N THR A 423 2.49 -18.74 -13.78
CA THR A 423 2.88 -18.72 -15.18
C THR A 423 1.79 -19.50 -15.91
N PRO A 424 1.16 -18.94 -16.97
CA PRO A 424 0.15 -19.69 -17.70
C PRO A 424 0.79 -21.02 -18.12
N ALA A 425 0.14 -22.13 -17.80
CA ALA A 425 0.60 -23.44 -18.22
C ALA A 425 1.02 -23.37 -19.70
N PRO A 426 2.20 -23.90 -20.09
CA PRO A 426 2.60 -23.87 -21.49
C PRO A 426 1.46 -24.47 -22.31
N ALA A 427 0.97 -23.71 -23.28
CA ALA A 427 -0.16 -24.10 -24.10
C ALA A 427 0.06 -25.54 -24.58
N SER A 428 -0.88 -26.43 -24.23
CA SER A 428 -0.84 -27.82 -24.68
C SER A 428 -0.64 -27.83 -26.20
N PRO A 429 0.36 -28.54 -26.75
CA PRO A 429 0.60 -28.53 -28.18
C PRO A 429 -0.68 -29.01 -28.87
N ALA A 430 -1.23 -28.16 -29.73
CA ALA A 430 -2.44 -28.44 -30.48
C ALA A 430 -2.26 -29.78 -31.22
N THR A 431 -3.18 -30.72 -30.96
CA THR A 431 -3.31 -31.92 -31.78
C THR A 431 -3.73 -31.47 -33.18
N PRO A 432 -2.93 -31.69 -34.24
CA PRO A 432 -3.30 -31.25 -35.56
C PRO A 432 -4.39 -32.18 -36.10
N THR A 433 -5.63 -31.70 -36.13
CA THR A 433 -6.74 -32.34 -36.83
C THR A 433 -6.51 -32.22 -38.33
N VAL A 434 -6.08 -33.29 -38.98
CA VAL A 434 -5.99 -33.36 -40.45
C VAL A 434 -7.39 -33.61 -41.00
N THR A 435 -7.98 -32.62 -41.67
CA THR A 435 -9.11 -32.86 -42.60
C THR A 435 -9.03 -31.88 -43.77
N ALA A 436 -8.51 -32.34 -44.92
CA ALA A 436 -8.88 -31.86 -46.27
C ALA A 436 -8.14 -32.66 -47.38
N PRO A 437 -8.67 -32.73 -48.62
CA PRO A 437 -8.50 -33.86 -49.53
C PRO A 437 -7.42 -33.69 -50.62
N ILE A 438 -7.08 -34.83 -51.21
CA ILE A 438 -6.27 -35.15 -52.42
C ILE A 438 -5.97 -34.03 -53.45
N SER A 439 -4.70 -33.94 -53.88
CA SER A 439 -4.30 -33.77 -55.30
C SER A 439 -2.81 -34.04 -55.54
N ASN A 440 -2.49 -34.72 -56.64
CA ASN A 440 -1.16 -35.18 -57.09
C ASN A 440 -0.47 -34.17 -58.03
N ALA A 441 0.82 -33.85 -57.81
CA ALA A 441 1.90 -33.71 -58.82
C ALA A 441 3.23 -33.18 -58.20
N PRO A 442 4.42 -33.65 -58.61
CA PRO A 442 5.73 -33.19 -58.13
C PRO A 442 6.33 -32.07 -59.03
N PRO A 443 7.28 -31.23 -58.55
CA PRO A 443 8.70 -31.52 -58.81
C PRO A 443 9.73 -31.07 -57.74
N THR A 444 10.91 -31.65 -57.92
CA THR A 444 12.23 -31.49 -57.28
C THR A 444 12.87 -30.10 -57.29
N VAL A 445 13.55 -29.74 -56.20
CA VAL A 445 14.77 -28.88 -56.18
C VAL A 445 15.76 -29.39 -55.11
N THR A 446 16.98 -29.73 -55.55
CA THR A 446 18.26 -30.01 -54.84
C THR A 446 18.88 -28.70 -54.31
N ALA A 447 19.69 -28.54 -53.24
CA ALA A 447 20.76 -29.27 -52.52
C ALA A 447 21.03 -28.50 -51.18
N PRO A 448 22.09 -28.74 -50.33
CA PRO A 448 23.18 -29.73 -50.32
C PRO A 448 23.34 -30.49 -48.95
N PRO A 449 24.31 -31.44 -48.80
CA PRO A 449 24.45 -32.25 -47.59
C PRO A 449 25.37 -31.57 -46.56
N ALA A 450 24.97 -31.62 -45.28
CA ALA A 450 25.87 -31.39 -44.16
C ALA A 450 25.63 -32.46 -43.08
N THR A 451 26.75 -32.91 -42.55
CA THR A 451 27.02 -34.04 -41.66
C THR A 451 26.48 -33.89 -40.24
N ASP A 452 26.09 -35.02 -39.66
CA ASP A 452 25.80 -35.39 -38.24
C ASP A 452 26.78 -34.76 -37.18
N PRO A 453 26.56 -34.80 -35.83
CA PRO A 453 25.51 -35.48 -35.04
C PRO A 453 24.95 -34.72 -33.79
N THR A 454 23.90 -35.29 -33.18
CA THR A 454 23.52 -35.20 -31.75
C THR A 454 23.59 -33.84 -31.04
N THR A 455 22.48 -33.10 -31.02
CA THR A 455 22.11 -32.30 -29.83
C THR A 455 20.66 -32.60 -29.48
N SER A 456 20.45 -33.40 -28.43
CA SER A 456 19.17 -33.40 -27.73
C SER A 456 18.85 -31.95 -27.36
N PRO A 457 17.61 -31.45 -27.56
CA PRO A 457 17.27 -30.13 -27.07
C PRO A 457 17.43 -30.17 -25.55
N VAL A 458 18.42 -29.44 -25.04
CA VAL A 458 18.53 -29.15 -23.61
C VAL A 458 17.24 -28.42 -23.27
N ALA A 459 16.36 -29.09 -22.51
CA ALA A 459 15.18 -28.45 -21.95
C ALA A 459 15.64 -27.14 -21.28
N PRO A 460 14.96 -26.00 -21.50
CA PRO A 460 15.34 -24.78 -20.82
C PRO A 460 15.39 -25.09 -19.33
N THR A 461 16.56 -24.96 -18.71
CA THR A 461 16.68 -24.99 -17.26
C THR A 461 15.80 -23.87 -16.75
N VAL A 462 14.62 -24.23 -16.27
CA VAL A 462 13.74 -23.33 -15.52
C VAL A 462 14.65 -22.72 -14.46
N PRO A 463 14.84 -21.39 -14.44
CA PRO A 463 15.65 -20.76 -13.40
C PRO A 463 15.11 -21.25 -12.06
N HIS A 464 15.91 -21.97 -11.28
CA HIS A 464 15.53 -22.31 -9.92
C HIS A 464 15.45 -20.99 -9.14
N LEU A 465 14.24 -20.68 -8.69
CA LEU A 465 13.95 -19.50 -7.90
C LEU A 465 14.70 -19.59 -6.57
N ALA A 466 15.14 -18.44 -6.04
CA ALA A 466 15.83 -18.40 -4.76
C ALA A 466 14.86 -18.80 -3.63
N ASP A 467 15.36 -19.58 -2.68
CA ASP A 467 14.61 -20.05 -1.52
C ASP A 467 13.96 -18.90 -0.75
N GLY A 468 12.64 -18.94 -0.57
CA GLY A 468 11.93 -18.05 0.33
C GLY A 468 12.04 -18.53 1.79
N THR A 469 11.64 -17.68 2.72
CA THR A 469 11.37 -18.07 4.11
C THR A 469 9.98 -17.56 4.48
N LEU A 470 9.01 -18.47 4.51
CA LEU A 470 7.69 -18.21 5.07
C LEU A 470 7.67 -18.75 6.50
N THR A 471 8.11 -17.94 7.46
CA THR A 471 8.09 -18.33 8.87
C THR A 471 6.70 -18.09 9.43
N LEU A 472 5.87 -19.12 9.35
CA LEU A 472 4.55 -19.17 9.99
C LEU A 472 4.69 -20.00 11.25
N THR A 473 4.33 -19.43 12.40
CA THR A 473 4.68 -20.02 13.72
C THR A 473 3.50 -20.59 14.50
N GLN A 474 2.25 -20.34 14.08
CA GLN A 474 1.07 -20.87 14.79
C GLN A 474 0.07 -21.55 13.88
N THR A 475 -0.69 -20.82 13.06
CA THR A 475 -1.82 -21.40 12.31
C THR A 475 -1.88 -20.95 10.87
N ILE A 476 -2.26 -21.87 9.99
CA ILE A 476 -2.66 -21.56 8.60
C ILE A 476 -4.09 -22.01 8.39
N ASP A 477 -4.95 -21.09 7.96
CA ASP A 477 -6.24 -21.39 7.35
C ASP A 477 -6.18 -21.04 5.86
N ASN A 478 -6.04 -22.04 5.01
CA ASN A 478 -5.94 -21.95 3.55
C ASN A 478 -7.15 -22.59 2.86
N ARG A 479 -8.34 -22.51 3.48
CA ARG A 479 -9.53 -23.16 2.90
C ARG A 479 -9.92 -22.53 1.57
N GLY A 480 -9.93 -23.33 0.50
CA GLY A 480 -10.17 -22.84 -0.86
C GLY A 480 -9.13 -21.82 -1.35
N GLY A 481 -7.98 -21.72 -0.68
CA GLY A 481 -6.91 -20.77 -1.00
C GLY A 481 -5.75 -21.40 -1.76
N HIS A 482 -4.82 -20.55 -2.22
CA HIS A 482 -3.65 -20.94 -2.98
C HIS A 482 -2.38 -20.39 -2.32
N ILE A 483 -1.48 -21.30 -1.91
CA ILE A 483 -0.15 -20.98 -1.36
C ILE A 483 0.88 -21.65 -2.27
N THR A 484 1.57 -20.85 -3.08
CA THR A 484 2.54 -21.28 -4.09
C THR A 484 3.71 -20.28 -4.16
N ALA A 485 4.58 -20.23 -3.15
CA ALA A 485 5.73 -19.33 -3.25
C ALA A 485 6.68 -19.77 -4.36
N GLY A 486 7.32 -18.78 -5.00
CA GLY A 486 8.31 -19.04 -6.01
C GLY A 486 9.54 -19.78 -5.49
N GLY A 487 9.90 -19.59 -4.23
CA GLY A 487 11.01 -20.28 -3.56
C GLY A 487 10.54 -21.24 -2.48
N ALA A 488 11.50 -21.82 -1.76
CA ALA A 488 11.21 -22.68 -0.62
C ALA A 488 10.28 -22.02 0.42
N ILE A 489 9.37 -22.79 1.01
CA ILE A 489 8.54 -22.39 2.15
C ILE A 489 8.75 -23.40 3.28
N ASP A 490 9.34 -22.95 4.38
CA ASP A 490 9.49 -23.76 5.58
C ASP A 490 8.47 -23.33 6.63
N ALA A 491 7.47 -24.16 6.92
CA ALA A 491 6.41 -23.83 7.88
C ALA A 491 6.59 -24.57 9.22
N ILE A 492 6.40 -23.86 10.35
CA ILE A 492 6.46 -24.42 11.71
C ILE A 492 5.12 -24.15 12.40
N LEU A 493 4.21 -25.12 12.38
CA LEU A 493 2.80 -24.90 12.67
C LEU A 493 2.31 -25.70 13.88
N THR A 494 1.19 -25.26 14.44
CA THR A 494 0.39 -26.00 15.44
C THR A 494 -0.96 -26.48 14.86
N ASP A 495 -1.48 -25.81 13.83
CA ASP A 495 -2.69 -26.20 13.10
C ASP A 495 -2.55 -25.81 11.62
N LEU A 496 -3.02 -26.70 10.74
CA LEU A 496 -3.10 -26.46 9.30
C LEU A 496 -4.48 -26.90 8.81
N ASP A 497 -5.27 -25.96 8.29
CA ASP A 497 -6.50 -26.21 7.54
C ASP A 497 -6.26 -25.85 6.07
N ASN A 498 -6.22 -26.85 5.20
CA ASN A 498 -6.01 -26.74 3.76
C ASN A 498 -7.19 -27.37 2.99
N ARG A 499 -8.39 -27.40 3.58
CA ARG A 499 -9.55 -28.00 2.91
C ARG A 499 -9.89 -27.26 1.63
N ASP A 500 -10.14 -27.99 0.54
CA ASP A 500 -10.42 -27.44 -0.79
C ASP A 500 -9.32 -26.51 -1.34
N GLY A 501 -8.16 -26.40 -0.67
CA GLY A 501 -7.07 -25.48 -0.99
C GLY A 501 -5.87 -26.18 -1.60
N THR A 502 -4.93 -25.37 -2.10
CA THR A 502 -3.62 -25.83 -2.57
C THR A 502 -2.51 -25.17 -1.76
N ALA A 503 -1.62 -25.97 -1.20
CA ALA A 503 -0.45 -25.52 -0.47
C ALA A 503 0.80 -26.27 -0.96
N ALA A 504 1.71 -25.55 -1.62
CA ALA A 504 3.03 -26.02 -1.98
C ALA A 504 4.05 -25.44 -1.00
N LEU A 505 4.62 -26.31 -0.16
CA LEU A 505 5.63 -25.96 0.82
C LEU A 505 6.96 -26.66 0.48
N ASN A 506 8.07 -26.11 0.94
CA ASN A 506 9.37 -26.81 0.88
C ASN A 506 9.49 -27.85 1.99
N ARG A 507 9.24 -27.43 3.23
CA ARG A 507 9.33 -28.28 4.41
C ARG A 507 8.19 -27.94 5.36
N LEU A 508 7.64 -28.97 6.02
CA LEU A 508 6.62 -28.80 7.03
C LEU A 508 7.07 -29.41 8.35
N THR A 509 7.08 -28.62 9.41
CA THR A 509 7.12 -29.08 10.79
C THR A 509 5.79 -28.72 11.44
N LEU A 510 4.91 -29.69 11.65
CA LEU A 510 3.66 -29.51 12.36
C LEU A 510 3.77 -30.20 13.72
N GLN A 511 3.56 -29.46 14.81
CA GLN A 511 3.50 -29.97 16.17
C GLN A 511 2.26 -29.39 16.86
N GLY A 512 1.15 -30.11 16.82
CA GLY A 512 -0.07 -29.59 17.44
C GLY A 512 -1.28 -30.52 17.31
N GLN A 513 -2.44 -29.94 17.02
CA GLN A 513 -3.71 -30.67 17.18
C GLN A 513 -4.20 -31.29 15.88
N ARG A 514 -4.16 -30.56 14.77
CA ARG A 514 -4.82 -30.99 13.55
C ARG A 514 -4.07 -30.59 12.29
N LEU A 515 -4.10 -31.51 11.32
CA LEU A 515 -3.87 -31.25 9.91
C LEU A 515 -5.13 -31.68 9.16
N ASP A 516 -5.78 -30.74 8.51
CA ASP A 516 -6.97 -30.98 7.71
C ASP A 516 -6.70 -30.62 6.26
N ASN A 517 -6.74 -31.60 5.38
CA ASN A 517 -6.43 -31.50 3.96
C ASN A 517 -7.53 -32.17 3.13
N GLN A 518 -8.78 -32.17 3.61
CA GLN A 518 -9.89 -32.76 2.86
C GLN A 518 -10.09 -32.04 1.53
N HIS A 519 -10.20 -32.79 0.43
CA HIS A 519 -10.32 -32.24 -0.93
C HIS A 519 -9.17 -31.29 -1.36
N GLY A 520 -8.15 -31.12 -0.52
CA GLY A 520 -7.04 -30.22 -0.74
C GLY A 520 -5.82 -30.93 -1.33
N ILE A 521 -4.85 -30.12 -1.76
CA ILE A 521 -3.54 -30.55 -2.23
C ILE A 521 -2.48 -29.94 -1.33
N LEU A 522 -1.73 -30.78 -0.64
CA LEU A 522 -0.59 -30.40 0.18
C LEU A 522 0.67 -31.08 -0.39
N SER A 523 1.53 -30.28 -1.01
CA SER A 523 2.76 -30.73 -1.64
C SER A 523 3.96 -30.22 -0.86
N LEU A 524 4.87 -31.13 -0.47
CA LEU A 524 6.07 -30.86 0.31
C LEU A 524 7.29 -31.26 -0.52
N ALA A 525 8.10 -30.29 -0.93
CA ALA A 525 9.24 -30.51 -1.83
C ALA A 525 10.39 -31.31 -1.18
N THR A 526 10.50 -31.25 0.15
CA THR A 526 11.52 -31.93 0.96
C THR A 526 10.87 -32.66 2.14
N ASP A 527 11.42 -32.51 3.34
CA ASP A 527 11.05 -33.28 4.52
C ASP A 527 9.72 -32.79 5.14
N ALA A 528 9.04 -33.73 5.79
CA ALA A 528 7.78 -33.51 6.47
C ALA A 528 7.83 -34.18 7.85
N THR A 529 7.78 -33.37 8.90
CA THR A 529 7.67 -33.83 10.30
C THR A 529 6.32 -33.41 10.83
N ILE A 530 5.39 -34.35 10.93
CA ILE A 530 3.97 -34.11 11.21
C ILE A 530 3.59 -34.85 12.50
N HIS A 531 3.48 -34.11 13.59
CA HIS A 531 3.05 -34.58 14.90
C HIS A 531 1.73 -33.91 15.27
N THR A 532 0.65 -34.66 15.20
CA THR A 532 -0.72 -34.12 15.36
C THR A 532 -1.61 -35.06 16.17
N HIS A 533 -2.73 -34.59 16.70
CA HIS A 533 -3.75 -35.49 17.21
C HIS A 533 -4.53 -36.13 16.04
N THR A 534 -5.05 -35.32 15.13
CA THR A 534 -5.82 -35.79 13.97
C THR A 534 -5.23 -35.32 12.65
N LEU A 535 -5.02 -36.27 11.75
CA LEU A 535 -4.75 -35.96 10.34
C LEU A 535 -5.92 -36.42 9.49
N ASN A 536 -6.52 -35.50 8.74
CA ASN A 536 -7.62 -35.79 7.84
C ASN A 536 -7.23 -35.41 6.41
N ASN A 537 -6.95 -36.42 5.60
CA ASN A 537 -6.63 -36.32 4.19
C ASN A 537 -7.73 -36.99 3.33
N ALA A 538 -8.98 -37.02 3.81
CA ALA A 538 -10.06 -37.68 3.09
C ALA A 538 -10.34 -36.96 1.75
N ALA A 539 -10.37 -37.71 0.65
CA ALA A 539 -10.47 -37.18 -0.72
C ALA A 539 -9.43 -36.09 -1.07
N GLY A 540 -8.35 -35.96 -0.29
CA GLY A 540 -7.26 -35.02 -0.50
C GLY A 540 -5.98 -35.70 -0.98
N GLN A 541 -4.96 -34.89 -1.24
CA GLN A 541 -3.64 -35.32 -1.67
C GLN A 541 -2.58 -34.73 -0.73
N LEU A 542 -1.80 -35.60 -0.09
CA LEU A 542 -0.60 -35.24 0.66
C LEU A 542 0.60 -35.88 -0.04
N HIS A 543 1.48 -35.06 -0.58
CA HIS A 543 2.65 -35.51 -1.30
C HIS A 543 3.92 -34.98 -0.62
N ALA A 544 4.79 -35.88 -0.16
CA ALA A 544 6.11 -35.52 0.36
C ALA A 544 7.22 -36.08 -0.54
N ASN A 545 8.18 -35.25 -0.93
CA ASN A 545 9.29 -35.68 -1.77
C ASN A 545 10.58 -35.98 -0.98
N GLY A 546 10.64 -35.63 0.30
CA GLY A 546 11.72 -36.01 1.22
C GLY A 546 11.34 -37.09 2.23
N THR A 547 11.95 -37.03 3.40
CA THR A 547 11.63 -37.87 4.55
C THR A 547 10.23 -37.54 5.05
N LEU A 548 9.42 -38.55 5.31
CA LEU A 548 8.14 -38.39 6.00
C LEU A 548 8.19 -39.03 7.38
N ASP A 549 8.06 -38.22 8.42
CA ASP A 549 7.84 -38.66 9.79
C ASP A 549 6.47 -38.16 10.25
N LEU A 550 5.50 -39.07 10.32
CA LEU A 550 4.11 -38.76 10.63
C LEU A 550 3.70 -39.54 11.88
N THR A 551 3.42 -38.82 12.95
CA THR A 551 2.83 -39.35 14.18
C THR A 551 1.45 -38.72 14.41
N ALA A 552 0.42 -39.56 14.57
CA ALA A 552 -0.92 -39.08 14.89
C ALA A 552 -1.70 -40.00 15.84
N GLN A 553 -2.72 -39.46 16.54
CA GLN A 553 -3.67 -40.31 17.24
C GLN A 553 -4.60 -41.01 16.24
N GLN A 554 -5.08 -40.29 15.24
CA GLN A 554 -5.97 -40.77 14.19
C GLN A 554 -5.53 -40.23 12.83
N LEU A 555 -5.58 -41.07 11.80
CA LEU A 555 -5.32 -40.69 10.42
C LEU A 555 -6.45 -41.21 9.52
N SER A 556 -7.17 -40.30 8.87
CA SER A 556 -8.15 -40.61 7.83
C SER A 556 -7.58 -40.26 6.47
N ASN A 557 -7.41 -41.26 5.61
CA ASN A 557 -7.01 -41.15 4.21
C ASN A 557 -8.09 -41.74 3.28
N ARG A 558 -9.36 -41.71 3.70
CA ARG A 558 -10.47 -42.28 2.93
C ARG A 558 -10.60 -41.62 1.57
N SER A 559 -10.57 -42.41 0.50
CA SER A 559 -10.55 -41.92 -0.90
C SER A 559 -9.46 -40.88 -1.18
N GLY A 560 -8.48 -40.74 -0.29
CA GLY A 560 -7.39 -39.80 -0.37
C GLY A 560 -6.10 -40.47 -0.84
N GLN A 561 -5.08 -39.65 -1.03
CA GLN A 561 -3.76 -40.13 -1.43
C GLN A 561 -2.69 -39.54 -0.52
N LEU A 562 -1.86 -40.41 0.04
CA LEU A 562 -0.65 -40.06 0.76
C LEU A 562 0.52 -40.68 -0.01
N LEU A 563 1.32 -39.84 -0.67
CA LEU A 563 2.42 -40.28 -1.51
C LEU A 563 3.74 -39.78 -0.96
N THR A 564 4.74 -40.65 -0.93
CA THR A 564 6.14 -40.23 -0.84
C THR A 564 6.89 -40.60 -2.11
N THR A 565 7.56 -39.65 -2.76
CA THR A 565 8.27 -39.90 -4.04
C THR A 565 9.79 -39.93 -3.91
N GLY A 566 10.34 -39.44 -2.80
CA GLY A 566 11.77 -39.54 -2.52
C GLY A 566 12.20 -40.94 -2.10
N PRO A 567 13.48 -41.32 -2.32
CA PRO A 567 14.04 -42.58 -1.82
C PRO A 567 14.19 -42.63 -0.28
N GLN A 568 14.09 -41.48 0.40
CA GLN A 568 14.18 -41.35 1.86
C GLN A 568 13.08 -42.12 2.58
N SER A 569 13.31 -42.50 3.84
CA SER A 569 12.36 -43.27 4.65
C SER A 569 11.02 -42.57 4.85
N ALA A 570 9.94 -43.35 4.85
CA ALA A 570 8.61 -42.92 5.28
C ALA A 570 8.19 -43.71 6.53
N THR A 571 7.94 -43.00 7.62
CA THR A 571 7.47 -43.57 8.89
C THR A 571 6.13 -42.99 9.27
N LEU A 572 5.13 -43.86 9.43
CA LEU A 572 3.80 -43.52 9.90
C LEU A 572 3.56 -44.26 11.23
N THR A 573 3.37 -43.51 12.31
CA THR A 573 3.05 -44.03 13.65
C THR A 573 1.69 -43.50 14.09
N ILE A 574 0.66 -44.35 14.01
CA ILE A 574 -0.73 -43.96 14.30
C ILE A 574 -1.21 -44.68 15.56
N ALA A 575 -1.37 -43.98 16.69
CA ALA A 575 -1.67 -44.65 17.95
C ALA A 575 -3.02 -45.39 17.95
N GLY A 576 -4.02 -44.85 17.25
CA GLY A 576 -5.35 -45.46 17.13
C GLY A 576 -5.68 -45.91 15.70
N LEU A 577 -6.68 -45.28 15.07
CA LEU A 577 -7.18 -45.70 13.76
C LEU A 577 -6.40 -45.04 12.62
N LEU A 578 -5.86 -45.88 11.75
CA LEU A 578 -5.51 -45.53 10.37
C LEU A 578 -6.62 -46.03 9.43
N ASP A 579 -7.42 -45.10 8.91
CA ASP A 579 -8.51 -45.38 7.98
C ASP A 579 -8.10 -45.03 6.54
N ASN A 580 -7.72 -46.03 5.77
CA ASN A 580 -7.32 -45.93 4.37
C ASN A 580 -8.37 -46.53 3.41
N GLN A 581 -9.66 -46.50 3.76
CA GLN A 581 -10.70 -47.06 2.90
C GLN A 581 -10.77 -46.35 1.55
N HIS A 582 -10.73 -47.11 0.45
CA HIS A 582 -10.66 -46.56 -0.92
C HIS A 582 -9.49 -45.59 -1.17
N GLY A 583 -8.54 -45.49 -0.23
CA GLY A 583 -7.41 -44.58 -0.29
C GLY A 583 -6.15 -45.27 -0.77
N ILE A 584 -5.14 -44.45 -1.05
CA ILE A 584 -3.80 -44.89 -1.46
C ILE A 584 -2.78 -44.33 -0.48
N ILE A 585 -1.96 -45.19 0.10
CA ILE A 585 -0.72 -44.81 0.77
C ILE A 585 0.40 -45.48 -0.02
N ALA A 586 1.19 -44.67 -0.73
CA ALA A 586 2.25 -45.15 -1.60
C ALA A 586 3.58 -44.50 -1.23
N SER A 587 4.64 -45.29 -1.19
CA SER A 587 5.97 -44.83 -0.85
C SER A 587 7.00 -45.34 -1.84
N ALA A 588 7.71 -44.41 -2.48
CA ALA A 588 8.90 -44.69 -3.27
C ALA A 588 10.15 -44.91 -2.39
N ALA A 589 10.01 -44.80 -1.06
CA ALA A 589 11.08 -44.96 -0.11
C ALA A 589 11.70 -46.36 -0.14
N ASN A 590 12.96 -46.45 0.27
CA ASN A 590 13.62 -47.75 0.52
C ASN A 590 12.88 -48.57 1.59
N VAL A 591 12.24 -47.90 2.56
CA VAL A 591 11.46 -48.50 3.63
C VAL A 591 10.23 -47.64 3.91
N LEU A 592 9.05 -48.26 3.86
CA LEU A 592 7.82 -47.75 4.45
C LEU A 592 7.58 -48.47 5.77
N THR A 593 7.74 -47.75 6.88
CA THR A 593 7.40 -48.25 8.22
C THR A 593 6.02 -47.75 8.60
N LEU A 594 5.09 -48.66 8.87
CA LEU A 594 3.74 -48.33 9.32
C LEU A 594 3.43 -49.04 10.63
N LYS A 595 3.29 -48.27 11.70
CA LYS A 595 2.90 -48.76 13.03
C LYS A 595 1.54 -48.19 13.38
N THR A 596 0.56 -49.02 13.71
CA THR A 596 -0.78 -48.54 14.07
C THR A 596 -1.51 -49.38 15.12
N GLY A 597 -2.44 -48.77 15.86
CA GLY A 597 -3.38 -49.53 16.70
C GLY A 597 -4.33 -50.36 15.82
N HIS A 598 -5.09 -49.71 14.95
CA HIS A 598 -6.02 -50.34 14.02
C HIS A 598 -5.79 -49.84 12.60
N LEU A 599 -5.49 -50.75 11.68
CA LEU A 599 -5.43 -50.48 10.24
C LEU A 599 -6.74 -50.91 9.56
N ASN A 600 -7.48 -49.96 8.99
CA ASN A 600 -8.59 -50.23 8.08
C ASN A 600 -8.19 -49.88 6.64
N ASN A 601 -7.79 -50.87 5.86
CA ASN A 601 -7.41 -50.75 4.46
C ASN A 601 -8.47 -51.36 3.52
N ALA A 602 -9.76 -51.34 3.89
CA ALA A 602 -10.79 -51.96 3.06
C ALA A 602 -10.94 -51.24 1.71
N ALA A 603 -10.84 -51.99 0.61
CA ALA A 603 -10.76 -51.47 -0.76
C ALA A 603 -9.68 -50.39 -0.99
N GLY A 604 -8.70 -50.29 -0.08
CA GLY A 604 -7.57 -49.36 -0.15
C GLY A 604 -6.29 -50.03 -0.62
N GLN A 605 -5.25 -49.23 -0.82
CA GLN A 605 -3.94 -49.69 -1.25
C GLN A 605 -2.84 -49.16 -0.33
N LEU A 606 -1.99 -50.06 0.15
CA LEU A 606 -0.68 -49.73 0.72
C LEU A 606 0.39 -50.24 -0.25
N HIS A 607 1.26 -49.37 -0.74
CA HIS A 607 2.29 -49.71 -1.71
C HIS A 607 3.66 -49.17 -1.28
N ALA A 608 4.68 -50.05 -1.22
CA ALA A 608 6.06 -49.67 -0.99
C ALA A 608 6.96 -50.13 -2.14
N ASN A 609 7.71 -49.23 -2.78
CA ASN A 609 8.72 -49.59 -3.79
C ASN A 609 9.98 -50.24 -3.16
N GLY A 610 10.09 -50.21 -1.84
CA GLY A 610 11.13 -50.90 -1.08
C GLY A 610 10.52 -51.89 -0.09
N THR A 611 11.10 -51.97 1.10
CA THR A 611 10.58 -52.81 2.18
C THR A 611 9.28 -52.23 2.74
N LEU A 612 8.28 -53.07 2.98
CA LEU A 612 7.10 -52.72 3.77
C LEU A 612 7.23 -53.37 5.16
N ASP A 613 7.38 -52.55 6.21
CA ASP A 613 7.37 -52.99 7.61
C ASP A 613 6.08 -52.52 8.29
N LEU A 614 5.10 -53.42 8.39
CA LEU A 614 3.78 -53.16 8.95
C LEU A 614 3.66 -53.79 10.34
N THR A 615 3.35 -52.99 11.35
CA THR A 615 2.94 -53.46 12.68
C THR A 615 1.55 -52.90 13.00
N ALA A 616 0.59 -53.78 13.32
CA ALA A 616 -0.76 -53.36 13.71
C ALA A 616 -1.32 -54.22 14.84
N GLN A 617 -2.12 -53.66 15.75
CA GLN A 617 -2.85 -54.49 16.73
C GLN A 617 -4.08 -55.14 16.11
N GLN A 618 -4.72 -54.42 15.18
CA GLN A 618 -5.86 -54.91 14.41
C GLN A 618 -5.70 -54.53 12.93
N LEU A 619 -6.00 -55.47 12.04
CA LEU A 619 -5.91 -55.28 10.58
C LEU A 619 -7.21 -55.71 9.90
N SER A 620 -7.90 -54.76 9.29
CA SER A 620 -8.99 -54.97 8.34
C SER A 620 -8.50 -54.64 6.93
N ASN A 621 -8.40 -55.63 6.05
CA ASN A 621 -7.93 -55.46 4.67
C ASN A 621 -8.93 -56.03 3.64
N ARG A 622 -10.24 -55.88 3.88
CA ARG A 622 -11.28 -56.45 3.01
C ARG A 622 -11.20 -55.83 1.61
N SER A 623 -10.92 -56.65 0.60
CA SER A 623 -10.71 -56.20 -0.79
C SER A 623 -9.61 -55.15 -0.96
N GLY A 624 -8.74 -54.99 0.03
CA GLY A 624 -7.60 -54.07 0.00
C GLY A 624 -6.32 -54.75 -0.47
N GLN A 625 -5.34 -53.96 -0.89
CA GLN A 625 -4.06 -54.43 -1.42
C GLN A 625 -2.90 -53.97 -0.53
N LEU A 626 -1.98 -54.90 -0.27
CA LEU A 626 -0.66 -54.64 0.32
C LEU A 626 0.37 -55.04 -0.73
N LEU A 627 1.08 -54.07 -1.29
CA LEU A 627 1.99 -54.25 -2.41
C LEU A 627 3.40 -53.83 -1.99
N THR A 628 4.39 -54.64 -2.34
CA THR A 628 5.79 -54.28 -2.17
C THR A 628 6.66 -54.93 -3.25
N THR A 629 7.70 -54.21 -3.69
CA THR A 629 8.75 -54.75 -4.58
C THR A 629 9.99 -55.22 -3.82
N GLY A 630 10.04 -55.01 -2.50
CA GLY A 630 11.08 -55.49 -1.60
C GLY A 630 10.56 -56.52 -0.59
N PRO A 631 11.33 -56.82 0.47
CA PRO A 631 10.86 -57.67 1.56
C PRO A 631 9.59 -57.12 2.22
N GLN A 632 8.67 -58.01 2.58
CA GLN A 632 7.48 -57.67 3.36
C GLN A 632 7.59 -58.25 4.77
N SER A 633 7.46 -57.39 5.78
CA SER A 633 7.28 -57.78 7.19
C SER A 633 5.92 -57.26 7.65
N ALA A 634 5.06 -58.15 8.18
CA ALA A 634 3.78 -57.79 8.74
C ALA A 634 3.61 -58.49 10.09
N THR A 635 3.62 -57.71 11.18
CA THR A 635 3.49 -58.21 12.56
C THR A 635 2.16 -57.75 13.15
N LEU A 636 1.39 -58.70 13.69
CA LEU A 636 0.22 -58.41 14.50
C LEU A 636 0.60 -58.58 15.97
N THR A 637 0.51 -57.51 16.76
CA THR A 637 0.87 -57.45 18.19
C THR A 637 -0.34 -57.15 19.03
#